data_AF-A0A538N4E2-F1
#
_entry.id   AF-A0A538N4E2-F1
#
_cell.length_a   1.000
_cell.length_b   1.000
_cell.length_c   1.000
_cell.angle_alpha   90.00
_cell.angle_beta   90.00
_cell.angle_gamma   90.00
#
_symmetry.space_group_name_H-M   'P 1'
#
loop_
_entity.id
_entity.type
_entity.pdbx_description
1 polymer ?
#
loop_
_entity_poly.entity_id
_entity_poly.type
_entity_poly.pdbx_seq_one_letter_code
_entity_poly.pdbx_strand_id
1 'polypeptide(L)'
;DLQEAERRQGVRVRAGDAVLLRTGYGRVRHEAGTASGFTQAGWHASCLPWLHERDVALIGADTPQDVAPSGYQDVLMPVHAVSLVAMGLWLLDNCDLEACATTAAELGQWDFHLAVAPVRFAGTSGSPVNPIATF
;
A
#
# COMPACT_ATOMS: atom_id res chain seq x y z
N ASP A 1 4.74 3.10 14.01
CA ASP A 1 5.33 2.40 12.84
C ASP A 1 5.64 3.34 11.69
N LEU A 2 4.66 4.01 11.08
CA LEU A 2 4.88 4.86 9.90
C LEU A 2 5.93 5.98 10.11
N GLN A 3 5.81 6.76 11.19
CA GLN A 3 6.78 7.81 11.51
C GLN A 3 8.19 7.26 11.81
N GLU A 4 8.27 6.07 12.38
CA GLU A 4 9.54 5.40 12.65
C GLU A 4 10.15 4.84 11.35
N ALA A 5 9.32 4.38 10.41
CA ALA A 5 9.75 3.99 9.07
C ALA A 5 10.31 5.20 8.30
N GLU A 6 9.61 6.34 8.30
CA GLU A 6 10.10 7.62 7.74
C GLU A 6 11.51 7.93 8.28
N ARG A 7 11.69 7.88 9.61
CA ARG A 7 12.96 8.17 10.26
C ARG A 7 14.06 7.18 9.87
N ARG A 8 13.76 5.87 9.82
CA ARG A 8 14.74 4.83 9.47
C ARG A 8 15.17 4.90 8.01
N GLN A 9 14.23 5.23 7.14
CA GLN A 9 14.44 5.32 5.69
C GLN A 9 14.99 6.69 5.26
N GLY A 10 15.01 7.67 6.16
CA GLY A 10 15.49 9.02 5.85
C GLY A 10 14.55 9.79 4.92
N VAL A 11 13.29 9.39 4.82
CA VAL A 11 12.29 10.00 3.94
C VAL A 11 11.23 10.74 4.77
N ARG A 12 10.50 11.62 4.10
CA ARG A 12 9.31 12.28 4.64
C ARG A 12 8.23 12.25 3.58
N VAL A 13 7.08 11.66 3.93
CA VAL A 13 5.91 11.65 3.06
C VAL A 13 5.34 13.06 2.96
N ARG A 14 5.06 13.48 1.73
CA ARG A 14 4.56 14.81 1.35
C ARG A 14 3.21 14.69 0.66
N ALA A 15 2.52 15.83 0.55
CA ALA A 15 1.28 15.93 -0.20
C ALA A 15 1.46 15.46 -1.65
N GLY A 16 0.55 14.60 -2.11
CA GLY A 16 0.59 13.99 -3.43
C GLY A 16 1.41 12.71 -3.54
N ASP A 17 2.16 12.31 -2.51
CA ASP A 17 2.97 11.10 -2.56
C ASP A 17 2.09 9.84 -2.56
N ALA A 18 2.68 8.76 -3.07
CA ALA A 18 2.17 7.40 -2.90
C ALA A 18 2.93 6.71 -1.75
N VAL A 19 2.22 5.97 -0.89
CA VAL A 19 2.85 5.21 0.21
C VAL A 19 2.63 3.72 -0.01
N LEU A 20 3.73 2.97 -0.17
CA LEU A 20 3.71 1.52 -0.40
C LEU A 20 4.09 0.75 0.86
N LEU A 21 3.18 -0.08 1.37
CA LEU A 21 3.39 -0.94 2.53
C LEU A 21 3.82 -2.34 2.11
N ARG A 22 5.08 -2.67 2.38
CA ARG A 22 5.57 -4.05 2.27
C ARG A 22 5.37 -4.77 3.61
N THR A 23 4.39 -5.66 3.68
CA THR A 23 4.12 -6.51 4.84
C THR A 23 5.01 -7.76 4.88
N GLY A 24 5.60 -8.14 3.74
CA GLY A 24 6.39 -9.36 3.57
C GLY A 24 5.57 -10.54 3.05
N TYR A 25 4.28 -10.34 2.76
CA TYR A 25 3.44 -11.33 2.10
C TYR A 25 3.98 -11.68 0.70
N GLY A 26 4.45 -10.69 -0.05
CA GLY A 26 5.05 -10.89 -1.38
C GLY A 26 6.19 -11.92 -1.33
N ARG A 27 7.14 -11.72 -0.42
CA ARG A 27 8.25 -12.66 -0.17
C ARG A 27 7.77 -14.08 0.15
N VAL A 28 6.85 -14.23 1.11
CA VAL A 28 6.30 -15.55 1.49
C VAL A 28 5.65 -16.23 0.30
N ARG A 29 4.89 -15.47 -0.51
CA ARG A 29 4.24 -15.98 -1.72
C ARG A 29 5.25 -16.50 -2.75
N HIS A 30 6.38 -15.81 -2.95
CA HIS A 30 7.44 -16.26 -3.86
C HIS A 30 8.17 -17.51 -3.37
N GLU A 31 8.40 -17.63 -2.05
CA GLU A 31 9.15 -18.73 -1.46
C GLU A 31 8.31 -20.00 -1.24
N ALA A 32 7.08 -19.84 -0.76
CA ALA A 32 6.24 -20.94 -0.27
C ALA A 32 4.88 -21.06 -0.99
N GLY A 33 4.59 -20.18 -1.96
CA GLY A 33 3.28 -20.08 -2.59
C GLY A 33 2.26 -19.33 -1.74
N THR A 34 1.01 -19.26 -2.21
CA THR A 34 -0.05 -18.53 -1.53
C THR A 34 -0.35 -19.14 -0.17
N ALA A 35 -0.17 -18.36 0.90
CA ALA A 35 -0.58 -18.77 2.24
C ALA A 35 -2.11 -18.97 2.29
N SER A 36 -2.56 -20.05 2.93
CA SER A 36 -3.98 -20.27 3.23
C SER A 36 -4.28 -19.79 4.65
N GLY A 37 -5.25 -18.88 4.79
CA GLY A 37 -5.66 -18.37 6.09
C GLY A 37 -6.47 -17.08 6.02
N PHE A 38 -7.22 -16.81 7.08
CA PHE A 38 -8.02 -15.59 7.24
C PHE A 38 -7.25 -14.45 7.95
N THR A 39 -6.05 -14.75 8.46
CA THR A 39 -5.20 -13.78 9.17
C THR A 39 -4.17 -13.20 8.21
N GLN A 40 -4.09 -11.87 8.14
CA GLN A 40 -3.25 -11.17 7.18
C GLN A 40 -2.78 -9.84 7.75
N ALA A 41 -1.51 -9.49 7.48
CA ALA A 41 -1.00 -8.15 7.76
C ALA A 41 -1.48 -7.12 6.72
N GLY A 42 -1.60 -5.87 7.13
CA GLY A 42 -2.02 -4.78 6.28
C GLY A 42 -2.10 -3.47 7.05
N TRP A 43 -2.65 -2.46 6.40
CA TRP A 43 -3.07 -1.21 7.00
C TRP A 43 -4.15 -1.46 8.05
N HIS A 44 -4.01 -0.80 9.19
CA HIS A 44 -5.07 -0.69 10.18
C HIS A 44 -5.76 0.68 10.04
N ALA A 45 -7.05 0.77 10.36
CA ALA A 45 -7.84 1.99 10.21
C ALA A 45 -7.25 3.20 10.98
N SER A 46 -6.51 2.95 12.06
CA SER A 46 -5.81 3.99 12.82
C SER A 46 -4.72 4.71 12.03
N CYS A 47 -4.30 4.18 10.87
CA CYS A 47 -3.34 4.84 9.99
C CYS A 47 -3.99 5.93 9.12
N LEU A 48 -5.31 5.91 8.96
CA LEU A 48 -6.04 6.82 8.05
C LEU A 48 -5.87 8.31 8.40
N PRO A 49 -5.92 8.75 9.68
CA PRO A 49 -5.66 10.15 10.00
C PRO A 49 -4.27 10.60 9.57
N TRP A 50 -3.25 9.76 9.76
CA TRP A 50 -1.87 10.08 9.36
C TRP A 50 -1.73 10.23 7.84
N LEU A 51 -2.41 9.37 7.07
CA LEU A 51 -2.44 9.43 5.61
C LEU A 51 -3.18 10.70 5.13
N HIS A 52 -4.30 11.03 5.77
CA HIS A 52 -5.09 12.22 5.47
C HIS A 52 -4.34 13.52 5.78
N GLU A 53 -3.72 13.62 6.96
CA GLU A 53 -2.92 14.79 7.37
C GLU A 53 -1.76 15.10 6.42
N ARG A 54 -1.25 14.09 5.72
CA ARG A 54 -0.17 14.20 4.74
C ARG A 54 -0.65 14.39 3.30
N ASP A 55 -1.96 14.41 3.06
CA ASP A 55 -2.56 14.51 1.73
C ASP A 55 -1.97 13.49 0.74
N VAL A 56 -1.87 12.23 1.21
CA VAL A 56 -1.40 11.11 0.40
C VAL A 56 -2.39 10.87 -0.74
N ALA A 57 -1.89 10.74 -1.97
CA ALA A 57 -2.75 10.55 -3.15
C ALA A 57 -3.10 9.08 -3.40
N LEU A 58 -2.22 8.17 -2.99
CA LEU A 58 -2.34 6.74 -3.25
C LEU A 58 -1.68 5.92 -2.14
N ILE A 59 -2.29 4.82 -1.74
CA ILE A 59 -1.63 3.77 -0.95
C ILE A 59 -1.56 2.48 -1.73
N GLY A 60 -0.50 1.72 -1.51
CA GLY A 60 -0.36 0.37 -2.03
C GLY A 60 0.11 -0.57 -0.94
N ALA A 61 -0.17 -1.86 -1.13
CA ALA A 61 0.34 -2.90 -0.25
C ALA A 61 0.59 -4.19 -1.05
N ASP A 62 1.46 -5.04 -0.52
CA ASP A 62 1.62 -6.41 -1.02
C ASP A 62 0.48 -7.36 -0.59
N THR A 63 -0.57 -6.80 0.02
CA THR A 63 -1.83 -7.46 0.39
C THR A 63 -3.03 -6.61 -0.07
N PRO A 64 -4.30 -7.06 0.10
CA PRO A 64 -5.51 -6.28 -0.17
C PRO A 64 -5.75 -5.08 0.77
N GLN A 65 -4.74 -4.24 1.03
CA GLN A 65 -4.68 -3.18 2.04
C GLN A 65 -4.97 -3.57 3.49
N ASP A 66 -6.15 -4.08 3.81
CA ASP A 66 -6.62 -4.22 5.19
C ASP A 66 -5.90 -5.34 5.95
N VAL A 67 -5.61 -5.05 7.22
CA VAL A 67 -5.28 -6.09 8.20
C VAL A 67 -6.51 -6.95 8.49
N ALA A 68 -6.31 -8.27 8.59
CA ALA A 68 -7.36 -9.22 8.94
C ALA A 68 -6.92 -10.07 10.15
N PRO A 69 -7.73 -10.15 11.23
CA PRO A 69 -8.98 -9.42 11.46
C PRO A 69 -8.74 -7.92 11.68
N SER A 70 -9.69 -7.08 11.23
CA SER A 70 -9.56 -5.62 11.30
C SER A 70 -9.81 -5.03 12.69
N GLY A 71 -10.46 -5.78 13.58
CA GLY A 71 -10.89 -5.30 14.90
C GLY A 71 -12.21 -4.52 14.90
N TYR A 72 -12.83 -4.29 13.73
CA TYR A 72 -14.12 -3.60 13.59
C TYR A 72 -15.20 -4.59 13.17
N GLN A 73 -16.26 -4.72 13.97
CA GLN A 73 -17.32 -5.73 13.71
C GLN A 73 -18.29 -5.30 12.61
N ASP A 74 -18.61 -4.00 12.55
CA ASP A 74 -19.64 -3.46 11.65
C ASP A 74 -19.08 -3.00 10.29
N VAL A 75 -17.76 -3.05 10.11
CA VAL A 75 -17.07 -2.58 8.90
C VAL A 75 -16.06 -3.62 8.45
N LEU A 76 -16.37 -4.30 7.33
CA LEU A 76 -15.60 -5.42 6.82
C LEU A 76 -14.16 -5.06 6.46
N MET A 77 -13.97 -3.99 5.69
CA MET A 77 -12.67 -3.46 5.26
C MET A 77 -12.61 -1.96 5.56
N PRO A 78 -12.31 -1.57 6.82
CA PRO A 78 -12.32 -0.18 7.24
C PRO A 78 -11.38 0.72 6.42
N VAL A 79 -10.20 0.22 6.04
CA VAL A 79 -9.26 1.01 5.24
C VAL A 79 -9.84 1.26 3.87
N HIS A 80 -10.36 0.23 3.18
CA HIS A 80 -11.05 0.40 1.91
C HIS A 80 -12.23 1.38 2.00
N ALA A 81 -13.13 1.18 2.97
CA ALA A 81 -14.36 1.94 3.08
C ALA A 81 -14.09 3.43 3.29
N VAL A 82 -13.17 3.78 4.20
CA VAL A 82 -12.89 5.18 4.51
C VAL A 82 -11.99 5.82 3.45
N SER A 83 -10.95 5.11 2.99
CA SER A 83 -10.00 5.63 2.00
C SER A 83 -10.70 5.99 0.68
N LEU A 84 -11.48 5.07 0.12
CA LEU A 84 -12.12 5.27 -1.18
C LEU A 84 -13.27 6.28 -1.11
N VAL A 85 -14.13 6.16 -0.09
CA VAL A 85 -15.40 6.90 -0.06
C VAL A 85 -15.24 8.28 0.58
N ALA A 86 -14.52 8.37 1.70
CA ALA A 86 -14.43 9.60 2.48
C ALA A 86 -13.18 10.43 2.17
N MET A 87 -12.06 9.78 1.83
CA MET A 87 -10.79 10.47 1.59
C MET A 87 -10.48 10.68 0.10
N GLY A 88 -11.10 9.89 -0.80
CA GLY A 88 -10.76 9.90 -2.23
C GLY A 88 -9.36 9.34 -2.52
N LEU A 89 -8.84 8.51 -1.61
CA LEU A 89 -7.52 7.90 -1.67
C LEU A 89 -7.54 6.66 -2.58
N TRP A 90 -6.64 6.63 -3.57
CA TRP A 90 -6.51 5.49 -4.49
C TRP A 90 -5.78 4.32 -3.84
N LEU A 91 -6.17 3.09 -4.18
CA LEU A 91 -5.60 1.85 -3.63
C LEU A 91 -4.92 1.02 -4.72
N LEU A 92 -3.72 0.49 -4.43
CA LEU A 92 -3.04 -0.55 -5.21
C LEU A 92 -2.91 -1.83 -4.37
N ASP A 93 -3.79 -2.78 -4.63
CA ASP A 93 -3.81 -4.06 -3.94
C ASP A 93 -2.87 -5.08 -4.55
N ASN A 94 -2.33 -5.96 -3.69
CA ASN A 94 -1.57 -7.13 -4.08
C ASN A 94 -0.34 -6.80 -4.94
N CYS A 95 0.30 -5.67 -4.66
CA CYS A 95 1.54 -5.28 -5.32
C CYS A 95 2.64 -6.31 -5.08
N ASP A 96 3.47 -6.55 -6.09
CA ASP A 96 4.74 -7.24 -5.88
C ASP A 96 5.83 -6.20 -5.56
N LEU A 97 6.17 -6.08 -4.28
CA LEU A 97 7.10 -5.05 -3.80
C LEU A 97 8.53 -5.59 -3.59
N GLU A 98 8.81 -6.85 -3.90
CA GLU A 98 10.08 -7.49 -3.54
C GLU A 98 11.28 -6.92 -4.30
N ALA A 99 11.16 -6.77 -5.62
CA ALA A 99 12.20 -6.16 -6.44
C ALA A 99 12.41 -4.69 -6.06
N CYS A 100 11.32 -3.94 -5.88
CA CYS A 100 11.36 -2.53 -5.48
C CYS A 100 12.06 -2.33 -4.13
N ALA A 101 11.73 -3.16 -3.13
CA ALA A 101 12.33 -3.08 -1.80
C ALA A 101 13.81 -3.48 -1.80
N THR A 102 14.18 -4.49 -2.60
CA THR A 102 15.59 -4.88 -2.78
C THR A 102 16.40 -3.76 -3.41
N THR A 103 15.93 -3.17 -4.51
CA THR A 103 16.59 -2.05 -5.18
C THR A 103 16.69 -0.82 -4.29
N ALA A 104 15.62 -0.47 -3.57
CA ALA A 104 15.62 0.63 -2.61
C ALA A 104 16.71 0.45 -1.53
N ALA A 105 16.84 -0.76 -1.00
CA ALA A 105 17.84 -1.09 0.02
C ALA A 105 19.27 -1.05 -0.53
N GLU A 106 19.50 -1.58 -1.74
CA GLU A 106 20.81 -1.56 -2.42
C GLU A 106 21.28 -0.14 -2.73
N LEU A 107 20.37 0.75 -3.12
CA LEU A 107 20.66 2.16 -3.41
C LEU A 107 20.67 3.04 -2.16
N GLY A 108 20.15 2.56 -1.03
CA GLY A 108 19.93 3.38 0.15
C GLY A 108 18.91 4.51 -0.06
N GLN A 109 17.98 4.34 -1.01
CA GLN A 109 17.00 5.34 -1.44
C GLN A 109 15.59 4.75 -1.36
N TRP A 110 14.70 5.38 -0.59
CA TRP A 110 13.34 4.88 -0.34
C TRP A 110 12.25 5.76 -0.95
N ASP A 111 12.62 6.88 -1.56
CA ASP A 111 11.76 7.72 -2.39
C ASP A 111 12.14 7.56 -3.87
N PHE A 112 11.13 7.48 -4.73
CA PHE A 112 11.32 7.22 -6.15
C PHE A 112 10.10 7.70 -6.93
N HIS A 113 10.25 7.83 -8.24
CA HIS A 113 9.12 8.14 -9.11
C HIS A 113 8.27 6.88 -9.32
N LEU A 114 6.98 6.96 -8.98
CA LEU A 114 6.01 5.91 -9.23
C LEU A 114 5.12 6.27 -10.42
N ALA A 115 5.17 5.45 -11.48
CA ALA A 115 4.28 5.56 -12.62
C ALA A 115 3.17 4.50 -12.54
N VAL A 116 1.92 4.95 -12.52
CA VAL A 116 0.73 4.08 -12.52
C VAL A 116 -0.17 4.48 -13.68
N ALA A 117 -0.41 3.56 -14.61
CA ALA A 117 -1.21 3.81 -15.81
C ALA A 117 -2.35 2.78 -15.93
N PRO A 118 -3.53 3.04 -15.36
CA PRO A 118 -4.67 2.14 -15.46
C PRO A 118 -5.22 2.09 -16.88
N VAL A 119 -5.64 0.89 -17.30
CA VAL A 119 -6.42 0.74 -18.54
C VAL A 119 -7.77 1.43 -18.36
N ARG A 120 -8.17 2.21 -19.38
CA ARG A 120 -9.41 2.98 -19.38
C ARG A 120 -10.60 2.09 -19.75
N PHE A 121 -11.15 1.40 -18.76
CA PHE A 121 -12.41 0.68 -18.91
C PHE A 121 -13.59 1.59 -18.57
N ALA A 122 -14.68 1.47 -19.33
CA ALA A 122 -15.91 2.20 -19.08
C ALA A 122 -16.72 1.49 -17.99
N GLY A 123 -17.18 2.24 -16.98
CA GLY A 123 -18.08 1.73 -15.93
C GLY A 123 -17.43 0.81 -14.89
N THR A 124 -16.10 0.74 -14.83
CA THR A 124 -15.39 -0.04 -13.80
C THR A 124 -14.93 0.83 -12.64
N SER A 125 -14.82 0.24 -11.45
CA SER A 125 -14.28 0.88 -10.25
C SER A 125 -12.77 0.70 -10.08
N GLY A 126 -12.13 -0.07 -10.96
CA GLY A 126 -10.71 -0.41 -10.89
C GLY A 126 -10.17 -0.91 -12.22
N SER A 127 -8.86 -1.12 -12.26
CA SER A 127 -8.14 -1.59 -13.44
C SER A 127 -6.87 -2.33 -13.02
N PRO A 128 -6.51 -3.46 -13.65
CA PRO A 128 -5.18 -4.02 -13.50
C PRO A 128 -4.13 -3.02 -13.98
N VAL A 129 -3.04 -2.93 -13.24
CA VAL A 129 -1.91 -2.05 -13.53
C VAL A 129 -0.61 -2.81 -13.40
N ASN A 130 0.43 -2.29 -14.05
CA ASN A 130 1.82 -2.66 -13.80
C ASN A 130 2.56 -1.43 -13.28
N PRO A 131 2.52 -1.14 -11.97
CA PRO A 131 3.17 0.03 -11.40
C PRO A 131 4.68 -0.05 -11.59
N ILE A 132 5.30 1.04 -12.06
CA ILE A 132 6.74 1.09 -12.31
C ILE A 132 7.38 2.09 -11.34
N ALA A 133 8.33 1.60 -10.54
CA ALA A 133 9.21 2.42 -9.72
C ALA A 133 10.48 2.78 -10.51
N THR A 134 10.84 4.06 -10.51
CA THR A 134 12.09 4.58 -11.11
C THR A 134 12.86 5.34 -10.04
N PHE A 135 14.03 4.81 -9.67
CA PHE A 135 14.92 5.36 -8.63
C PHE A 135 15.88 6.39 -9.19
#